data_AF-A0A8T4R6M2-F1
#
_entry.id   AF-A0A8T4R6M2-F1
#
_cell.length_a   1.000
_cell.length_b   1.000
_cell.length_c   1.000
_cell.angle_alpha   90.00
_cell.angle_beta   90.00
_cell.angle_gamma   90.00
#
_symmetry.space_group_name_H-M   'P 1'
#
loop_
_entity.id
_entity.type
_entity.pdbx_description
1 polymer ?
#
loop_
_entity_poly.entity_id
_entity_poly.type
_entity_poly.pdbx_seq_one_letter_code
_entity_poly.pdbx_strand_id
1 'polypeptide(L)'
;MGTLQAYNFLIKAAGMQERRKELFSRAEISKRINEIKYLSSQKKIPKLSLRKEIVNLEQQLHKLTKLEEDLAKDKRKESARVSFLKRQNQLLKQRLAATADKEMGHKVEKISYLLSECLAKQQTSDDIEFTKHLLKAAEKIGLEGFKEKAEAQLKINNEKIMGLSNRIKLLKQELGNTKALGSKNPEKIFIIENKINELEEKISKLNTTVKEDKVKSFSIEAPVETASADNNEIKHEFLFNLPDKTTLSPSEESFGLPLPPPPKRIVK
;
A
#
# COMPACT_ATOMS: atom_id res chain seq x y z
N MET A 1 10.76 -4.09 12.75
CA MET A 1 9.57 -4.91 12.41
C MET A 1 8.66 -4.25 11.38
N GLY A 2 8.42 -2.93 11.41
CA GLY A 2 7.50 -2.24 10.48
C GLY A 2 7.91 -2.22 9.00
N THR A 3 9.19 -2.28 8.66
CA THR A 3 9.69 -2.19 7.27
C THR A 3 9.29 -3.38 6.38
N LEU A 4 9.29 -4.60 6.92
CA LEU A 4 8.91 -5.80 6.17
C LEU A 4 7.39 -5.84 5.92
N GLN A 5 6.59 -5.41 6.90
CA GLN A 5 5.14 -5.30 6.75
C GLN A 5 4.75 -4.19 5.77
N ALA A 6 5.39 -3.02 5.84
CA ALA A 6 5.20 -1.94 4.88
C ALA A 6 5.57 -2.36 3.46
N TYR A 7 6.67 -3.10 3.27
CA TYR A 7 7.06 -3.66 1.98
C TYR A 7 6.02 -4.67 1.46
N ASN A 8 5.52 -5.56 2.32
CA ASN A 8 4.45 -6.49 1.97
C ASN A 8 3.14 -5.77 1.60
N PHE A 9 2.80 -4.68 2.28
CA PHE A 9 1.62 -3.87 1.94
C PHE A 9 1.81 -3.06 0.66
N LEU A 10 3.01 -2.54 0.39
CA LEU A 10 3.37 -1.92 -0.89
C LEU A 10 3.28 -2.92 -2.03
N ILE A 11 3.78 -4.14 -1.85
CA ILE A 11 3.61 -5.23 -2.82
C ILE A 11 2.12 -5.55 -3.00
N LYS A 12 1.34 -5.61 -1.91
CA LYS A 12 -0.08 -5.93 -1.97
C LYS A 12 -0.90 -4.81 -2.63
N ALA A 13 -0.56 -3.55 -2.38
CA ALA A 13 -1.16 -2.37 -2.98
C ALA A 13 -0.77 -2.23 -4.46
N ALA A 14 0.51 -2.41 -4.78
CA ALA A 14 1.00 -2.50 -6.15
C ALA A 14 0.29 -3.63 -6.90
N GLY A 15 0.18 -4.82 -6.31
CA GLY A 15 -0.57 -5.93 -6.87
C GLY A 15 -2.07 -5.65 -7.02
N MET A 16 -2.70 -4.91 -6.10
CA MET A 16 -4.10 -4.47 -6.26
C MET A 16 -4.27 -3.41 -7.35
N GLN A 17 -3.29 -2.52 -7.53
CA GLN A 17 -3.28 -1.53 -8.59
C GLN A 17 -2.99 -2.15 -9.95
N GLU A 18 -2.08 -3.14 -10.02
CA GLU A 18 -1.86 -3.98 -11.19
C GLU A 18 -3.14 -4.72 -11.55
N ARG A 19 -3.80 -5.39 -10.61
CA ARG A 19 -5.11 -6.06 -10.85
C ARG A 19 -6.18 -5.09 -11.37
N ARG A 20 -6.22 -3.85 -10.88
CA ARG A 20 -7.13 -2.83 -11.44
C ARG A 20 -6.73 -2.47 -12.87
N LYS A 21 -5.45 -2.22 -13.13
CA LYS A 21 -4.93 -1.97 -14.50
C LYS A 21 -5.22 -3.14 -15.43
N GLU A 22 -5.15 -4.38 -14.96
CA GLU A 22 -5.47 -5.61 -15.69
C GLU A 22 -6.96 -5.70 -16.06
N LEU A 23 -7.88 -5.33 -15.15
CA LEU A 23 -9.32 -5.31 -15.44
C LEU A 23 -9.70 -4.24 -16.48
N PHE A 24 -9.13 -3.04 -16.36
CA PHE A 24 -9.24 -2.00 -17.40
C PHE A 24 -8.64 -2.50 -18.72
N SER A 25 -7.51 -3.21 -18.63
CA SER A 25 -6.85 -3.85 -19.77
C SER A 25 -7.75 -4.90 -20.45
N ARG A 26 -8.54 -5.71 -19.74
CA ARG A 26 -9.43 -6.70 -20.39
C ARG A 26 -10.50 -6.05 -21.28
N ALA A 27 -11.17 -5.01 -20.78
CA ALA A 27 -12.16 -4.28 -21.56
C ALA A 27 -11.53 -3.50 -22.72
N GLU A 28 -10.35 -2.91 -22.50
CA GLU A 28 -9.57 -2.19 -23.51
C GLU A 28 -9.02 -3.13 -24.59
N ILE A 29 -8.47 -4.28 -24.21
CA ILE A 29 -8.00 -5.34 -25.12
C ILE A 29 -9.18 -5.85 -25.96
N SER A 30 -10.34 -6.09 -25.35
CA SER A 30 -11.52 -6.52 -26.11
C SER A 30 -12.01 -5.45 -27.09
N LYS A 31 -12.00 -4.17 -26.70
CA LYS A 31 -12.33 -3.05 -27.59
C LYS A 31 -11.34 -2.95 -28.75
N ARG A 32 -10.04 -3.05 -28.46
CA ARG A 32 -8.97 -3.01 -29.46
C ARG A 32 -9.02 -4.19 -30.42
N ILE A 33 -9.36 -5.39 -29.95
CA ILE A 33 -9.65 -6.54 -30.82
C ILE A 33 -10.82 -6.23 -31.75
N ASN A 34 -11.91 -5.62 -31.26
CA ASN A 34 -13.07 -5.28 -32.09
C ASN A 34 -12.76 -4.16 -33.10
N GLU A 35 -11.96 -3.17 -32.70
CA GLU A 35 -11.44 -2.12 -33.59
C GLU A 35 -10.55 -2.71 -34.69
N ILE A 36 -9.63 -3.62 -34.35
CA ILE A 36 -8.77 -4.29 -35.32
C ILE A 36 -9.59 -5.20 -36.24
N LYS A 37 -10.63 -5.88 -35.73
CA LYS A 37 -11.58 -6.65 -36.55
C LYS A 37 -12.32 -5.75 -37.53
N TYR A 38 -12.78 -4.58 -37.08
CA TYR A 38 -13.40 -3.57 -37.94
C TYR A 38 -12.42 -3.06 -39.00
N LEU A 39 -11.20 -2.69 -38.63
CA LEU A 39 -10.14 -2.27 -39.55
C LEU A 39 -9.78 -3.37 -40.55
N SER A 40 -9.81 -4.64 -40.15
CA SER A 40 -9.52 -5.78 -41.03
C SER A 40 -10.53 -5.98 -42.15
N SER A 41 -11.76 -5.45 -41.97
CA SER A 41 -12.81 -5.46 -42.99
C SER A 41 -12.59 -4.38 -44.08
N GLN A 42 -11.74 -3.38 -43.81
CA GLN A 42 -11.41 -2.31 -44.75
C GLN A 42 -10.35 -2.76 -45.76
N LYS A 43 -10.51 -2.40 -47.04
CA LYS A 43 -9.67 -2.92 -48.14
C LYS A 43 -8.22 -2.43 -48.15
N LYS A 44 -7.87 -1.36 -47.43
CA LYS A 44 -6.58 -0.67 -47.53
C LYS A 44 -5.53 -1.07 -46.47
N ILE A 45 -5.81 -2.05 -45.61
CA ILE A 45 -4.94 -2.35 -44.45
C ILE A 45 -4.29 -3.75 -44.59
N PRO A 46 -2.98 -3.90 -44.30
CA PRO A 46 -2.30 -5.20 -44.32
C PRO A 46 -2.91 -6.21 -43.33
N LYS A 47 -3.68 -7.17 -43.85
CA LYS A 47 -4.42 -8.17 -43.04
C LYS A 47 -3.52 -9.05 -42.17
N LEU A 48 -2.28 -9.30 -42.58
CA LEU A 48 -1.34 -10.13 -41.82
C LEU A 48 -0.90 -9.46 -40.51
N SER A 49 -0.68 -8.14 -40.52
CA SER A 49 -0.29 -7.38 -39.32
C SER A 49 -1.43 -7.38 -38.29
N LEU A 50 -2.65 -7.09 -38.76
CA LEU A 50 -3.85 -7.10 -37.92
C LEU A 50 -4.12 -8.48 -37.30
N ARG A 51 -3.92 -9.57 -38.06
CA ARG A 51 -4.05 -10.94 -37.53
C ARG A 51 -3.02 -11.24 -36.44
N LYS A 52 -1.77 -10.82 -36.61
CA LYS A 52 -0.73 -10.98 -35.58
C LYS A 52 -1.07 -10.20 -34.31
N GLU A 53 -1.57 -8.98 -34.46
CA GLU A 53 -1.99 -8.15 -33.33
C GLU A 53 -3.19 -8.75 -32.59
N ILE A 54 -4.20 -9.27 -33.31
CA ILE A 54 -5.33 -10.02 -32.72
C ILE A 54 -4.81 -11.20 -31.90
N VAL A 55 -3.94 -12.04 -32.46
CA VAL A 55 -3.40 -13.22 -31.77
C VAL A 55 -2.63 -12.82 -30.50
N ASN A 56 -1.83 -11.74 -30.56
CA ASN A 56 -1.10 -11.25 -29.38
C ASN A 56 -2.07 -10.76 -28.29
N LEU A 57 -3.09 -9.99 -28.67
CA LEU A 57 -4.12 -9.48 -27.75
C LEU A 57 -4.95 -10.63 -27.13
N GLU A 58 -5.28 -11.66 -27.92
CA GLU A 58 -5.96 -12.87 -27.43
C GLU A 58 -5.08 -13.66 -26.45
N GLN A 59 -3.78 -13.78 -26.71
CA GLN A 59 -2.84 -14.40 -25.77
C GLN A 59 -2.72 -13.60 -24.47
N GLN A 60 -2.69 -12.27 -24.53
CA GLN A 60 -2.68 -11.41 -23.35
C GLN A 60 -3.97 -11.57 -22.54
N LEU A 61 -5.14 -11.58 -23.19
CA LEU A 61 -6.42 -11.78 -22.54
C LEU A 61 -6.51 -13.16 -21.87
N HIS A 62 -5.99 -14.20 -22.53
CA HIS A 62 -5.94 -15.55 -21.96
C HIS A 62 -5.04 -15.63 -20.72
N LYS A 63 -3.86 -14.97 -20.74
CA LYS A 63 -2.99 -14.87 -19.56
C LYS A 63 -3.68 -14.16 -18.40
N LEU A 64 -4.36 -13.04 -18.66
CA LEU A 64 -5.15 -12.33 -17.65
C LEU A 64 -6.24 -13.22 -17.05
N THR A 65 -6.96 -13.96 -17.89
CA THR A 65 -8.03 -14.85 -17.42
C THR A 65 -7.50 -15.95 -16.49
N LYS A 66 -6.33 -16.54 -16.80
CA LYS A 66 -5.68 -17.52 -15.91
C LYS A 66 -5.31 -16.93 -14.56
N LEU A 67 -4.74 -15.72 -14.55
CA LEU A 67 -4.41 -15.02 -13.31
C LEU A 67 -5.65 -14.73 -12.46
N GLU A 68 -6.76 -14.33 -13.10
CA GLU A 68 -8.05 -14.12 -12.42
C GLU A 68 -8.58 -15.42 -11.79
N GLU A 69 -8.49 -16.54 -12.50
CA GLU A 69 -8.90 -17.86 -12.00
C GLU A 69 -8.07 -18.30 -10.78
N ASP A 70 -6.76 -18.15 -10.84
CA ASP A 70 -5.87 -18.54 -9.74
C ASP A 70 -6.09 -17.67 -8.50
N LEU A 71 -6.27 -16.36 -8.70
CA LEU A 71 -6.64 -15.42 -7.65
C LEU A 71 -8.00 -15.79 -7.03
N ALA A 72 -8.98 -16.20 -7.85
CA ALA A 72 -10.26 -16.65 -7.35
C ALA A 72 -10.14 -17.95 -6.52
N LYS A 73 -9.29 -18.90 -6.92
CA LYS A 73 -9.01 -20.11 -6.13
C LYS A 73 -8.37 -19.75 -4.78
N ASP A 74 -7.42 -18.84 -4.76
CA ASP A 74 -6.75 -18.43 -3.52
C ASP A 74 -7.70 -17.69 -2.57
N LYS A 75 -8.56 -16.81 -3.10
CA LYS A 75 -9.63 -16.19 -2.30
C LYS A 75 -10.57 -17.22 -1.66
N ARG A 76 -10.91 -18.29 -2.38
CA ARG A 76 -11.75 -19.39 -1.84
C ARG A 76 -11.02 -20.14 -0.71
N LYS A 77 -9.73 -20.44 -0.88
CA LYS A 77 -8.90 -21.08 0.15
C LYS A 77 -8.79 -20.21 1.40
N GLU A 78 -8.51 -18.92 1.23
CA GLU A 78 -8.44 -17.96 2.34
C GLU A 78 -9.78 -17.84 3.06
N SER A 79 -10.89 -17.72 2.32
CA SER A 79 -12.24 -17.67 2.89
C SER A 79 -12.57 -18.91 3.72
N ALA A 80 -12.24 -20.11 3.21
CA ALA A 80 -12.40 -21.35 3.95
C ALA A 80 -11.57 -21.37 5.23
N ARG A 81 -10.31 -20.92 5.16
CA ARG A 81 -9.42 -20.81 6.33
C ARG A 81 -9.96 -19.84 7.37
N VAL A 82 -10.45 -18.67 6.95
CA VAL A 82 -11.08 -17.68 7.85
C VAL A 82 -12.33 -18.27 8.51
N SER A 83 -13.17 -18.97 7.75
CA SER A 83 -14.36 -19.65 8.28
C SER A 83 -14.00 -20.71 9.33
N PHE A 84 -12.97 -21.52 9.06
CA PHE A 84 -12.46 -22.51 10.00
C PHE A 84 -11.93 -21.87 11.30
N LEU A 85 -11.12 -20.81 11.18
CA LEU A 85 -10.60 -20.07 12.34
C LEU A 85 -11.72 -19.41 13.16
N LYS A 86 -12.77 -18.91 12.51
CA LYS A 86 -13.96 -18.38 13.22
C LYS A 86 -14.66 -19.47 14.03
N ARG A 87 -14.85 -20.66 13.46
CA ARG A 87 -15.43 -21.81 14.18
C ARG A 87 -14.57 -22.24 15.37
N GLN A 88 -13.25 -22.33 15.18
CA GLN A 88 -12.32 -22.65 16.27
C GLN A 88 -12.38 -21.61 17.39
N ASN A 89 -12.37 -20.31 17.06
CA ASN A 89 -12.51 -19.24 18.04
C ASN A 89 -13.85 -19.32 18.80
N GLN A 90 -14.95 -19.63 18.10
CA GLN A 90 -16.24 -19.81 18.74
C GLN A 90 -16.25 -21.00 19.71
N LEU A 91 -15.64 -22.11 19.32
CA LEU A 91 -15.53 -23.31 20.17
C LEU A 91 -14.66 -23.03 21.39
N LEU A 92 -13.55 -22.30 21.23
CA LEU A 92 -12.72 -21.85 22.36
C LEU A 92 -13.50 -20.95 23.30
N LYS A 93 -14.25 -19.97 22.78
CA LYS A 93 -15.13 -19.12 23.59
C LYS A 93 -16.18 -19.92 24.36
N GLN A 94 -16.78 -20.92 23.73
CA GLN A 94 -17.74 -21.82 24.38
C GLN A 94 -17.07 -22.65 25.50
N ARG A 95 -15.87 -23.19 25.27
CA ARG A 95 -15.10 -23.91 26.30
C ARG A 95 -14.74 -23.01 27.48
N LEU A 96 -14.36 -21.77 27.21
CA LEU A 96 -14.00 -20.77 28.22
C LEU A 96 -15.22 -20.30 29.02
N ALA A 97 -16.40 -20.26 28.41
CA ALA A 97 -17.66 -20.01 29.10
C ALA A 97 -18.13 -21.23 29.92
N ALA A 98 -17.83 -22.44 29.47
CA ALA A 98 -18.17 -23.68 30.17
C ALA A 98 -17.26 -23.96 31.39
N THR A 99 -16.04 -23.42 31.41
CA THR A 99 -15.21 -23.41 32.61
C THR A 99 -15.84 -22.50 33.66
N ALA A 100 -16.11 -23.03 34.86
CA ALA A 100 -16.81 -22.34 35.95
C ALA A 100 -16.11 -21.08 36.47
N ASP A 101 -14.84 -20.87 36.08
CA ASP A 101 -14.03 -19.74 36.46
C ASP A 101 -14.37 -18.48 35.62
N LYS A 102 -15.41 -17.76 36.07
CA LYS A 102 -15.87 -16.50 35.44
C LYS A 102 -14.79 -15.43 35.41
N GLU A 103 -13.83 -15.45 36.35
CA GLU A 103 -12.72 -14.49 36.36
C GLU A 103 -11.82 -14.68 35.15
N MET A 104 -11.60 -15.93 34.73
CA MET A 104 -10.75 -16.22 33.59
C MET A 104 -11.38 -15.73 32.28
N GLY A 105 -12.70 -15.82 32.14
CA GLY A 105 -13.46 -15.20 31.06
C GLY A 105 -13.20 -13.70 30.94
N HIS A 106 -13.35 -12.97 32.05
CA HIS A 106 -13.12 -11.52 32.08
C HIS A 106 -11.67 -11.13 31.83
N LYS A 107 -10.69 -11.90 32.33
CA LYS A 107 -9.25 -11.66 32.05
C LYS A 107 -8.96 -11.84 30.55
N VAL A 108 -9.51 -12.88 29.92
CA VAL A 108 -9.33 -13.14 28.48
C VAL A 108 -10.01 -12.07 27.63
N GLU A 109 -11.21 -11.62 28.00
CA GLU A 109 -11.88 -10.51 27.32
C GLU A 109 -11.10 -9.20 27.45
N LYS A 110 -10.60 -8.88 28.66
CA LYS A 110 -9.80 -7.69 28.90
C LYS A 110 -8.48 -7.72 28.11
N ILE A 111 -7.79 -8.87 28.08
CA ILE A 111 -6.58 -9.05 27.27
C ILE A 111 -6.93 -8.94 25.78
N SER A 112 -8.01 -9.56 25.31
CA SER A 112 -8.46 -9.45 23.92
C SER A 112 -8.76 -7.99 23.54
N TYR A 113 -9.40 -7.24 24.43
CA TYR A 113 -9.68 -5.82 24.24
C TYR A 113 -8.39 -5.01 24.16
N LEU A 114 -7.49 -5.16 25.14
CA LEU A 114 -6.20 -4.46 25.16
C LEU A 114 -5.34 -4.81 23.94
N LEU A 115 -5.33 -6.07 23.51
CA LEU A 115 -4.62 -6.50 22.31
C LEU A 115 -5.22 -5.87 21.06
N SER A 116 -6.56 -5.81 20.97
CA SER A 116 -7.25 -5.14 19.85
C SER A 116 -6.93 -3.65 19.82
N GLU A 117 -6.88 -3.00 20.97
CA GLU A 117 -6.53 -1.59 21.11
C GLU A 117 -5.05 -1.34 20.78
N CYS A 118 -4.14 -2.21 21.23
CA CYS A 118 -2.72 -2.16 20.88
C CYS A 118 -2.50 -2.37 19.37
N LEU A 119 -3.18 -3.34 18.75
CA LEU A 119 -3.10 -3.58 17.31
C LEU A 119 -3.68 -2.41 16.51
N ALA A 120 -4.79 -1.82 16.95
CA ALA A 120 -5.35 -0.63 16.32
C ALA A 120 -4.39 0.57 16.44
N LYS A 121 -3.81 0.80 17.62
CA LYS A 121 -2.80 1.84 17.84
C LYS A 121 -1.55 1.61 16.99
N GLN A 122 -1.08 0.38 16.89
CA GLN A 122 0.05 0.01 16.07
C GLN A 122 -0.25 0.24 14.58
N GLN A 123 -1.40 -0.20 14.08
CA GLN A 123 -1.83 0.10 12.70
C GLN A 123 -1.88 1.60 12.44
N THR A 124 -2.44 2.40 13.34
CA THR A 124 -2.45 3.86 13.17
C THR A 124 -1.05 4.47 13.20
N SER A 125 -0.14 3.93 14.02
CA SER A 125 1.26 4.37 14.06
C SER A 125 1.99 4.03 12.77
N ASP A 126 1.83 2.80 12.29
CA ASP A 126 2.41 2.30 11.05
C ASP A 126 1.88 3.09 9.83
N ASP A 127 0.58 3.40 9.80
CA ASP A 127 -0.05 4.24 8.77
C ASP A 127 0.49 5.67 8.78
N ILE A 128 0.69 6.27 9.96
CA ILE A 128 1.29 7.62 10.10
C ILE A 128 2.74 7.61 9.62
N GLU A 129 3.54 6.63 10.03
CA GLU A 129 4.93 6.46 9.59
C GLU A 129 5.02 6.24 8.08
N PHE A 130 4.12 5.44 7.52
CA PHE A 130 4.01 5.22 6.08
C PHE A 130 3.69 6.52 5.33
N THR A 131 2.73 7.29 5.83
CA THR A 131 2.36 8.59 5.24
C THR A 131 3.53 9.57 5.29
N LYS A 132 4.30 9.58 6.40
CA LYS A 132 5.54 10.37 6.51
C LYS A 132 6.59 9.94 5.48
N HIS A 133 6.74 8.63 5.25
CA HIS A 133 7.66 8.12 4.24
C HIS A 133 7.25 8.50 2.82
N LEU A 134 5.95 8.44 2.51
CA LEU A 134 5.41 8.88 1.23
C LEU A 134 5.61 10.38 1.00
N LEU A 135 5.39 11.21 2.01
CA LEU A 135 5.62 12.65 1.94
C LEU A 135 7.10 12.96 1.67
N LYS A 136 8.02 12.33 2.41
CA LYS A 136 9.47 12.47 2.19
C LYS A 136 9.90 11.98 0.80
N ALA A 137 9.25 10.95 0.26
CA ALA A 137 9.51 10.47 -1.09
C ALA A 137 8.95 11.44 -2.15
N ALA A 138 7.77 12.01 -1.94
CA ALA A 138 7.16 12.99 -2.83
C ALA A 138 7.94 14.32 -2.85
N GLU A 139 8.47 14.77 -1.71
CA GLU A 139 9.37 15.93 -1.61
C GLU A 139 10.65 15.76 -2.43
N LYS A 140 11.21 14.54 -2.46
CA LYS A 140 12.38 14.20 -3.29
C LYS A 140 12.09 14.19 -4.79
N ILE A 141 10.83 14.02 -5.19
CA ILE A 141 10.42 13.85 -6.60
C ILE A 141 9.83 15.16 -7.18
N GLY A 142 9.55 16.18 -6.37
CA GLY A 142 9.10 17.48 -6.85
C GLY A 142 7.65 17.52 -7.35
N LEU A 143 6.78 16.62 -6.87
CA LEU A 143 5.35 16.59 -7.23
C LEU A 143 4.55 17.65 -6.44
N GLU A 144 4.39 18.84 -7.00
CA GLU A 144 3.68 19.98 -6.38
C GLU A 144 2.23 19.69 -5.99
N GLY A 145 1.53 18.79 -6.69
CA GLY A 145 0.14 18.44 -6.40
C GLY A 145 -0.11 17.73 -5.05
N PHE A 146 0.94 17.24 -4.37
CA PHE A 146 0.84 16.67 -3.02
C PHE A 146 1.09 17.70 -1.91
N LYS A 147 1.75 18.83 -2.21
CA LYS A 147 2.04 19.89 -1.23
C LYS A 147 0.76 20.61 -0.78
N GLU A 148 -0.14 20.93 -1.71
CA GLU A 148 -1.41 21.60 -1.37
C GLU A 148 -2.30 20.77 -0.44
N LYS A 149 -2.36 19.44 -0.63
CA LYS A 149 -3.15 18.56 0.23
C LYS A 149 -2.53 18.43 1.63
N ALA A 150 -1.21 18.44 1.73
CA ALA A 150 -0.50 18.42 3.01
C ALA A 150 -0.63 19.76 3.76
N GLU A 151 -0.51 20.89 3.07
CA GLU A 151 -0.69 22.23 3.64
C GLU A 151 -2.13 22.48 4.10
N ALA A 152 -3.13 22.00 3.34
CA ALA A 152 -4.53 22.04 3.75
C ALA A 152 -4.76 21.25 5.05
N GLN A 153 -4.15 20.06 5.16
CA GLN A 153 -4.26 19.24 6.37
C GLN A 153 -3.57 19.91 7.58
N LEU A 154 -2.45 20.60 7.38
CA LEU A 154 -1.76 21.36 8.42
C LEU A 154 -2.57 22.57 8.90
N LYS A 155 -3.24 23.30 7.99
CA LYS A 155 -4.15 24.40 8.35
C LYS A 155 -5.32 23.90 9.20
N ILE A 156 -5.96 22.80 8.80
CA ILE A 156 -7.06 22.17 9.55
C ILE A 156 -6.60 21.75 10.96
N ASN A 157 -5.39 21.21 11.09
CA ASN A 157 -4.85 20.81 12.39
C ASN A 157 -4.56 22.02 13.30
N ASN A 158 -4.02 23.12 12.74
CA ASN A 158 -3.76 24.34 13.51
C ASN A 158 -5.05 25.01 14.00
N GLU A 159 -6.10 25.02 13.20
CA GLU A 159 -7.43 25.51 13.60
C GLU A 159 -8.03 24.66 14.74
N LYS A 160 -7.87 23.33 14.66
CA LYS A 160 -8.28 22.42 15.75
C LYS A 160 -7.50 22.68 17.03
N ILE A 161 -6.18 22.92 16.96
CA ILE A 161 -5.35 23.25 18.13
C ILE A 161 -5.80 24.57 18.76
N MET A 162 -6.10 25.58 17.95
CA MET A 162 -6.64 26.86 18.41
C MET A 162 -8.00 26.69 19.12
N GLY A 163 -8.91 25.92 18.54
CA GLY A 163 -10.22 25.62 19.13
C GLY A 163 -10.11 24.90 20.48
N LEU A 164 -9.23 23.90 20.59
CA LEU A 164 -8.96 23.18 21.84
C LEU A 164 -8.33 24.11 22.89
N SER A 165 -7.40 24.98 22.49
CA SER A 165 -6.74 25.94 23.38
C SER A 165 -7.73 26.95 23.96
N ASN A 166 -8.66 27.44 23.15
CA ASN A 166 -9.73 28.33 23.61
C ASN A 166 -10.69 27.61 24.56
N ARG A 167 -11.01 26.35 24.30
CA ARG A 167 -11.85 25.55 25.20
C ARG A 167 -11.18 25.31 26.55
N ILE A 168 -9.86 25.07 26.58
CA ILE A 168 -9.10 24.96 27.84
C ILE A 168 -9.12 26.28 28.60
N LYS A 169 -8.94 27.42 27.93
CA LYS A 169 -9.03 28.74 28.58
C LYS A 169 -10.40 28.95 29.25
N LEU A 170 -11.48 28.61 28.56
CA LEU A 170 -12.84 28.67 29.12
C LEU A 170 -13.01 27.73 30.31
N LEU A 171 -12.54 26.48 30.22
CA LEU A 171 -12.61 25.52 31.32
C LEU A 171 -11.76 25.94 32.53
N LYS A 172 -10.59 26.56 32.31
CA LYS A 172 -9.76 27.13 33.38
C LYS A 172 -10.43 28.33 34.04
N GLN A 173 -11.16 29.15 33.28
CA GLN A 173 -11.97 30.24 33.81
C GLN A 173 -13.18 29.72 34.60
N GLU A 174 -13.88 28.71 34.10
CA GLU A 174 -14.97 28.01 34.82
C GLU A 174 -14.45 27.37 36.11
N LEU A 175 -13.25 26.80 36.10
CA LEU A 175 -12.58 26.26 37.28
C LEU A 175 -12.21 27.35 38.29
N GLY A 176 -11.70 28.50 37.82
CA GLY A 176 -11.46 29.67 38.66
C GLY A 176 -12.72 30.19 39.32
N ASN A 177 -13.81 30.29 38.56
CA ASN A 177 -15.12 30.74 39.06
C ASN A 177 -15.73 29.75 40.05
N THR A 178 -15.63 28.44 39.80
CA THR A 178 -16.15 27.40 40.70
C THR A 178 -15.36 27.29 42.00
N LYS A 179 -14.04 27.55 41.97
CA LYS A 179 -13.19 27.68 43.17
C LYS A 179 -13.49 28.99 43.94
N ALA A 180 -13.67 30.11 43.23
CA ALA A 180 -13.98 31.41 43.85
C ALA A 180 -15.39 31.48 44.46
N LEU A 181 -16.37 30.79 43.88
CA LEU A 181 -17.75 30.69 44.38
C LEU A 181 -17.90 29.74 45.59
N GLY A 182 -16.80 29.16 46.10
CA GLY A 182 -16.83 28.28 47.28
C GLY A 182 -17.73 27.06 47.12
N SER A 183 -17.95 26.60 45.87
CA SER A 183 -18.90 25.54 45.56
C SER A 183 -18.42 24.22 46.17
N LYS A 184 -19.18 23.70 47.15
CA LYS A 184 -18.94 22.47 47.93
C LYS A 184 -19.01 21.16 47.13
N ASN A 185 -18.83 21.19 45.80
CA ASN A 185 -18.95 20.03 44.92
C ASN A 185 -17.55 19.61 44.41
N PRO A 186 -16.79 18.83 45.19
CA PRO A 186 -15.45 18.37 44.79
C PRO A 186 -15.49 17.54 43.50
N GLU A 187 -16.59 16.84 43.25
CA GLU A 187 -16.78 16.04 42.04
C GLU A 187 -16.79 16.88 40.76
N LYS A 188 -17.41 18.07 40.79
CA LYS A 188 -17.45 18.95 39.61
C LYS A 188 -16.06 19.53 39.29
N ILE A 189 -15.29 19.83 40.33
CA ILE A 189 -13.90 20.30 40.20
C ILE A 189 -13.05 19.18 39.58
N PHE A 190 -13.17 17.96 40.09
CA PHE A 190 -12.45 16.79 39.56
C PHE A 190 -12.81 16.50 38.09
N ILE A 191 -14.09 16.61 37.71
CA ILE A 191 -14.53 16.43 36.32
C ILE A 191 -13.94 17.50 35.39
N ILE A 192 -13.88 18.75 35.84
CA ILE A 192 -13.32 19.86 35.05
C ILE A 192 -11.79 19.71 34.93
N GLU A 193 -11.10 19.32 36.01
CA GLU A 193 -9.65 19.07 36.01
C GLU A 193 -9.28 17.90 35.09
N ASN A 194 -10.03 16.79 35.14
CA ASN A 194 -9.82 15.67 34.22
C ASN A 194 -10.05 16.06 32.76
N LYS A 195 -11.09 16.85 32.46
CA LYS A 195 -11.34 17.35 31.11
C LYS A 195 -10.25 18.30 30.61
N ILE A 196 -9.67 19.12 31.50
CA ILE A 196 -8.51 19.96 31.16
C ILE A 196 -7.32 19.07 30.83
N ASN A 197 -7.01 18.07 31.66
CA ASN A 197 -5.90 17.14 31.43
C ASN A 197 -6.06 16.35 30.12
N GLU A 198 -7.26 15.84 29.84
CA GLU A 198 -7.56 15.15 28.58
C GLU A 198 -7.38 16.05 27.34
N LEU A 199 -7.74 17.33 27.44
CA LEU A 199 -7.58 18.29 26.34
C LEU A 199 -6.13 18.74 26.19
N GLU A 200 -5.39 18.90 27.29
CA GLU A 200 -3.95 19.19 27.28
C GLU A 200 -3.15 18.02 26.71
N GLU A 201 -3.51 16.77 27.01
CA GLU A 201 -2.95 15.59 26.37
C GLU A 201 -3.25 15.53 24.88
N LYS A 202 -4.46 15.92 24.45
CA LYS A 202 -4.81 15.98 23.03
C LYS A 202 -3.97 17.05 22.31
N ILE A 203 -3.71 18.18 22.94
CA ILE A 203 -2.83 19.23 22.38
C ILE A 203 -1.36 18.79 22.39
N SER A 204 -0.87 18.11 23.42
CA SER A 204 0.52 17.64 23.46
C SER A 204 0.80 16.58 22.39
N LYS A 205 -0.16 15.68 22.14
CA LYS A 205 -0.13 14.71 21.02
C LYS A 205 -0.14 15.41 19.65
N LEU A 206 -0.84 16.54 19.51
CA LEU A 206 -0.85 17.34 18.27
C LEU A 206 0.36 18.29 18.11
N ASN A 207 1.06 18.64 19.19
CA ASN A 207 2.24 19.52 19.16
C ASN A 207 3.56 18.77 19.04
N THR A 208 3.67 17.56 19.59
CA THR A 208 4.82 16.67 19.37
C THR A 208 4.95 16.29 17.90
N THR A 209 3.83 16.20 17.18
CA THR A 209 3.80 16.07 15.72
C THR A 209 4.26 17.31 14.93
N VAL A 210 4.43 18.47 15.57
CA VAL A 210 4.84 19.74 14.90
C VAL A 210 6.26 20.17 15.29
N LYS A 211 6.72 19.85 16.51
CA LYS A 211 8.05 20.27 16.99
C LYS A 211 9.22 19.44 16.45
N GLU A 212 9.01 18.19 16.04
CA GLU A 212 10.06 17.40 15.36
C GLU A 212 10.47 18.00 14.00
N ASP A 213 9.65 18.87 13.42
CA ASP A 213 9.90 19.49 12.11
C ASP A 213 10.70 20.81 12.16
N LYS A 214 10.98 21.40 13.34
CA LYS A 214 11.72 22.68 13.45
C LYS A 214 13.16 22.58 13.96
N VAL A 215 13.62 21.41 14.42
CA VAL A 215 14.97 21.27 15.02
C VAL A 215 16.03 20.71 14.05
N LYS A 216 15.69 20.52 12.76
CA LYS A 216 16.69 20.20 11.71
C LYS A 216 16.89 21.33 10.69
N SER A 217 16.80 22.58 11.14
CA SER A 217 17.43 23.71 10.45
C SER A 217 18.60 24.21 11.30
N PHE A 218 19.75 23.56 11.18
CA PHE A 218 21.03 24.13 11.62
C PHE A 218 21.99 24.11 10.43
N SER A 219 22.18 25.32 9.90
CA SER A 219 23.43 25.92 9.43
C SER A 219 24.35 25.06 8.57
N ILE A 220 24.30 25.27 7.25
CA ILE A 220 25.46 25.09 6.39
C ILE A 220 26.01 26.49 6.12
N GLU A 221 26.97 26.92 6.94
CA GLU A 221 27.93 27.93 6.55
C GLU A 221 28.90 27.28 5.55
N ALA A 222 28.99 27.86 4.35
CA ALA A 222 30.05 27.54 3.41
C ALA A 222 31.41 27.92 4.02
N PRO A 223 32.46 27.14 3.75
CA PRO A 223 33.47 27.72 2.86
C PRO A 223 34.17 26.73 1.91
N VAL A 224 34.37 27.25 0.70
CA VAL A 224 35.63 27.26 -0.09
C VAL A 224 36.23 25.93 -0.59
N GLU A 225 36.44 25.96 -1.90
CA GLU A 225 37.16 25.05 -2.79
C GLU A 225 38.51 24.54 -2.24
N THR A 226 38.81 23.26 -2.49
CA THR A 226 40.11 22.82 -3.06
C THR A 226 40.06 21.35 -3.51
N ALA A 227 40.43 21.17 -4.78
CA ALA A 227 41.04 20.06 -5.54
C ALA A 227 40.95 18.56 -5.13
N SER A 228 40.98 17.77 -6.23
CA SER A 228 41.45 16.38 -6.41
C SER A 228 40.37 15.28 -6.26
N ALA A 229 39.87 14.76 -7.37
CA ALA A 229 40.42 13.65 -8.16
C ALA A 229 40.08 12.30 -7.52
N ASP A 230 39.01 11.67 -8.02
CA ASP A 230 39.04 10.26 -8.40
C ASP A 230 37.84 9.93 -9.30
N ASN A 231 38.19 9.62 -10.54
CA ASN A 231 37.30 9.14 -11.58
C ASN A 231 36.85 7.71 -11.25
N ASN A 232 35.57 7.52 -10.95
CA ASN A 232 34.94 6.21 -11.07
C ASN A 232 33.88 6.28 -12.17
N GLU A 233 34.35 6.21 -13.41
CA GLU A 233 33.51 5.87 -14.57
C GLU A 233 32.94 4.46 -14.34
N ILE A 234 31.62 4.39 -14.15
CA ILE A 234 30.88 3.14 -14.13
C ILE A 234 30.85 2.60 -15.56
N LYS A 235 31.76 1.67 -15.86
CA LYS A 235 31.73 0.88 -17.10
C LYS A 235 30.53 -0.06 -17.03
N HIS A 236 29.53 0.17 -17.86
CA HIS A 236 28.49 -0.81 -18.13
C HIS A 236 29.08 -1.95 -18.97
N GLU A 237 29.32 -3.12 -18.37
CA GLU A 237 29.55 -4.35 -19.13
C GLU A 237 28.23 -4.77 -19.80
N PHE A 238 28.19 -4.65 -21.13
CA PHE A 238 27.10 -5.20 -21.94
C PHE A 238 27.17 -6.74 -21.89
N LEU A 239 26.08 -7.38 -21.49
CA LEU A 239 25.84 -8.83 -21.46
C LEU A 239 25.79 -9.50 -22.85
N PHE A 240 26.42 -8.93 -23.86
CA PHE A 240 26.60 -9.54 -25.18
C PHE A 240 28.05 -9.95 -25.39
N ASN A 241 28.53 -10.86 -24.54
CA ASN A 241 29.66 -11.69 -24.92
C ASN A 241 29.16 -12.71 -25.93
N LEU A 242 29.42 -12.43 -27.21
CA LEU A 242 29.46 -13.47 -28.24
C LEU A 242 30.51 -14.51 -27.79
N PRO A 243 30.19 -15.81 -27.80
CA PRO A 243 31.22 -16.81 -27.59
C PRO A 243 32.18 -16.79 -28.79
N ASP A 244 33.45 -16.62 -28.48
CA ASP A 244 34.55 -16.70 -29.42
C ASP A 244 34.55 -18.04 -30.16
N LYS A 245 34.80 -17.93 -31.46
CA LYS A 245 35.06 -19.03 -32.39
C LYS A 245 36.22 -19.88 -31.87
N THR A 246 35.93 -21.10 -31.43
CA THR A 246 36.90 -22.19 -31.46
C THR A 246 36.26 -23.47 -31.99
N THR A 247 36.97 -24.03 -32.98
CA THR A 247 37.02 -25.45 -33.36
C THR A 247 35.76 -26.10 -33.94
N LEU A 248 35.78 -26.15 -35.27
CA LEU A 248 35.13 -27.14 -36.12
C LEU A 248 35.41 -28.58 -35.64
N SER A 249 34.34 -29.35 -35.43
CA SER A 249 34.31 -30.79 -35.72
C SER A 249 32.88 -31.14 -36.20
N PRO A 250 32.72 -31.96 -37.25
CA PRO A 250 31.44 -32.15 -37.94
C PRO A 250 30.64 -33.35 -37.40
N SER A 251 29.31 -33.27 -37.60
CA SER A 251 28.31 -34.35 -37.64
C SER A 251 28.17 -35.20 -36.36
N GLU A 252 26.98 -35.29 -35.75
CA GLU A 252 25.95 -36.23 -36.19
C GLU A 252 24.52 -35.84 -35.70
N GLU A 253 23.56 -36.09 -36.60
CA GLU A 253 22.15 -36.44 -36.34
C GLU A 253 21.19 -35.42 -35.71
N SER A 254 20.70 -34.50 -36.54
CA SER A 254 19.36 -33.93 -36.37
C SER A 254 18.30 -34.88 -36.94
N PHE A 255 17.51 -35.49 -36.05
CA PHE A 255 16.28 -36.19 -36.41
C PHE A 255 15.28 -35.19 -37.00
N GLY A 256 15.24 -35.13 -38.34
CA GLY A 256 14.20 -34.44 -39.09
C GLY A 256 12.85 -35.12 -38.87
N LEU A 257 11.90 -34.40 -38.28
CA LEU A 257 10.49 -34.79 -38.29
C LEU A 257 10.03 -34.92 -39.76
N PRO A 258 9.33 -36.00 -40.15
CA PRO A 258 8.87 -36.15 -41.52
C PRO A 258 7.84 -35.07 -41.85
N LEU A 259 8.04 -34.39 -42.99
CA LEU A 259 7.09 -33.42 -43.51
C LEU A 259 5.76 -34.11 -43.86
N PRO A 260 4.61 -33.44 -43.62
CA PRO A 260 3.31 -34.00 -43.95
C PRO A 260 3.14 -34.17 -45.47
N PRO A 261 2.35 -35.17 -45.91
CA PRO A 261 2.16 -35.47 -47.32
C PRO A 261 1.40 -34.33 -48.04
N PRO A 262 1.71 -34.09 -49.33
CA PRO A 262 1.08 -33.03 -50.10
C PRO A 262 -0.41 -33.32 -50.37
N PRO A 263 -1.26 -32.28 -50.42
CA PRO A 263 -2.69 -32.44 -50.68
C PRO A 263 -2.94 -32.95 -52.10
N LYS A 264 -3.81 -33.97 -52.22
CA LYS A 264 -4.23 -34.53 -53.50
C LYS A 264 -4.99 -33.47 -54.31
N ARG A 265 -4.52 -33.19 -55.52
CA ARG A 265 -5.26 -32.35 -56.48
C ARG A 265 -6.56 -33.07 -56.85
N ILE A 266 -7.69 -32.44 -56.54
CA ILE A 266 -8.99 -32.83 -57.06
C ILE A 266 -9.01 -32.35 -58.52
N VAL A 267 -8.88 -33.28 -59.46
CA VAL A 267 -9.12 -33.01 -60.88
C VAL A 267 -10.65 -33.03 -61.06
N LYS A 268 -11.20 -31.92 -61.53
CA LYS A 268 -12.56 -31.81 -62.04
C LYS A 268 -12.54 -32.06 -63.55
#